data_AF-A0A0Q6CY89-F1
#
_entry.id   AF-A0A0Q6CY89-F1
#
_cell.length_a   1.000
_cell.length_b   1.000
_cell.length_c   1.000
_cell.angle_alpha   90.00
_cell.angle_beta   90.00
_cell.angle_gamma   90.00
#
_symmetry.space_group_name_H-M   'P 1'
#
loop_
_entity.id
_entity.type
_entity.pdbx_description
1 polymer ?
#
loop_
_entity_poly.entity_id
_entity_poly.type
_entity_poly.pdbx_seq_one_letter_code
_entity_poly.pdbx_strand_id
1 'polypeptide(L)'
;MPDHRSSARTLALGGALLSLASLSGCLYATGGIRTFDMRVEPVPAAYEAPAPLLALNALSPSAVEIAYARDTGRVVFRRRDVERTRAFVSADPSDGYALCLRSGKAYALLVFQRRVFEPGISQVADDAAILRRDADTAICRSRTDWTAA
;
A
#
# COMPACT_ATOMS: atom_id res chain seq x y z
N MET A 1 -0.04 33.09 -54.64
CA MET A 1 0.50 32.86 -56.00
C MET A 1 1.68 31.91 -55.88
N PRO A 2 1.75 30.88 -56.74
CA PRO A 2 2.64 29.72 -56.56
C PRO A 2 4.03 30.00 -57.14
N ASP A 3 5.05 29.31 -56.63
CA ASP A 3 6.13 28.89 -57.53
C ASP A 3 6.76 27.57 -57.12
N HIS A 4 6.99 26.76 -58.15
CA HIS A 4 7.42 25.38 -58.18
C HIS A 4 8.94 25.23 -57.99
N ARG A 5 9.38 24.11 -57.39
CA ARG A 5 10.44 23.19 -57.90
C ARG A 5 10.61 22.01 -56.93
N SER A 6 10.18 20.81 -57.31
CA SER A 6 10.96 19.75 -58.00
C SER A 6 11.92 19.04 -57.04
N SER A 7 11.54 17.88 -56.49
CA SER A 7 11.66 16.53 -57.08
C SER A 7 13.08 15.96 -57.00
N ALA A 8 13.25 14.91 -56.18
CA ALA A 8 14.12 13.78 -56.50
C ALA A 8 13.70 12.58 -55.66
N ARG A 9 13.04 11.64 -56.34
CA ARG A 9 12.80 10.27 -55.89
C ARG A 9 14.13 9.52 -55.92
N THR A 10 14.40 8.70 -54.90
CA THR A 10 15.26 7.52 -55.10
C THR A 10 14.69 6.34 -54.33
N LEU A 11 14.00 5.48 -55.07
CA LEU A 11 13.77 4.08 -54.74
C LEU A 11 15.12 3.36 -54.74
N ALA A 12 15.38 2.54 -53.73
CA ALA A 12 16.30 1.41 -53.86
C ALA A 12 15.69 0.19 -53.17
N LEU A 13 15.19 -0.72 -54.02
CA LEU A 13 14.95 -2.12 -53.73
C LEU A 13 16.27 -2.84 -53.44
N GLY A 14 16.22 -3.84 -52.56
CA GLY A 14 17.26 -4.87 -52.35
C GLY A 14 17.13 -5.37 -50.91
N GLY A 15 16.61 -6.54 -50.58
CA GLY A 15 16.59 -7.79 -51.33
C GLY A 15 17.84 -8.61 -50.94
N ALA A 16 17.78 -9.38 -49.85
CA ALA A 16 18.51 -10.64 -49.69
C ALA A 16 18.14 -11.31 -48.35
N LEU A 17 17.63 -12.53 -48.49
CA LEU A 17 17.45 -13.52 -47.43
C LEU A 17 18.79 -13.87 -46.76
N LEU A 18 18.77 -14.07 -45.45
CA LEU A 18 19.64 -15.02 -44.75
C LEU A 18 18.90 -15.53 -43.51
N SER A 19 18.23 -16.66 -43.69
CA SER A 19 17.90 -17.62 -42.64
C SER A 19 19.19 -18.24 -42.07
N LEU A 20 19.05 -18.92 -40.92
CA LEU A 20 20.08 -19.54 -40.06
C LEU A 20 20.73 -18.52 -39.09
N ALA A 21 20.69 -18.67 -37.77
CA ALA A 21 20.63 -19.87 -36.97
C ALA A 21 19.81 -19.64 -35.68
N SER A 22 18.76 -20.43 -35.53
CA SER A 22 18.11 -20.77 -34.28
C SER A 22 19.08 -21.58 -33.42
N LEU A 23 19.97 -20.90 -32.70
CA LEU A 23 20.65 -21.50 -31.55
C LEU A 23 19.69 -21.42 -30.37
N SER A 24 18.83 -22.45 -30.30
CA SER A 24 18.15 -22.87 -29.08
C SER A 24 19.23 -23.26 -28.07
N GLY A 25 19.79 -22.28 -27.38
CA GLY A 25 20.55 -22.50 -26.17
C GLY A 25 19.57 -22.88 -25.07
N CYS A 26 19.30 -24.17 -24.91
CA CYS A 26 18.77 -24.70 -23.66
C CYS A 26 19.83 -24.41 -22.59
N LEU A 27 19.76 -23.24 -21.94
CA LEU A 27 20.37 -23.05 -20.64
C LEU A 27 19.68 -24.05 -19.71
N TYR A 28 20.34 -25.18 -19.49
CA TYR A 28 20.05 -26.05 -18.37
C TYR A 28 20.32 -25.23 -17.11
N ALA A 29 19.28 -24.60 -16.58
CA ALA A 29 19.24 -24.23 -15.19
C ALA A 29 19.35 -25.53 -14.40
N THR A 30 20.55 -25.88 -13.96
CA THR A 30 20.74 -26.87 -12.90
C THR A 30 20.14 -26.26 -11.64
N GLY A 31 18.82 -26.37 -11.51
CA GLY A 31 18.06 -25.98 -10.34
C GLY A 31 18.46 -26.89 -9.21
N GLY A 32 19.56 -26.54 -8.52
CA GLY A 32 19.86 -27.12 -7.23
C GLY A 32 18.71 -26.74 -6.31
N ILE A 33 17.86 -27.72 -5.96
CA ILE A 33 16.92 -27.58 -4.87
C ILE A 33 17.79 -27.41 -3.63
N ARG A 34 18.00 -26.16 -3.22
CA ARG A 34 18.50 -25.86 -1.90
C ARG A 34 17.34 -26.14 -0.96
N THR A 35 17.35 -27.31 -0.36
CA THR A 35 16.57 -27.57 0.85
C THR A 35 17.15 -26.65 1.92
N PHE A 36 16.53 -25.50 2.11
CA PHE A 36 16.84 -24.67 3.27
C PHE A 36 16.27 -25.41 4.47
N ASP A 37 17.13 -25.74 5.42
CA ASP A 37 16.74 -26.28 6.70
C ASP A 37 15.96 -25.17 7.42
N MET A 38 14.63 -25.25 7.40
CA MET A 38 13.79 -24.36 8.18
C MET A 38 13.98 -24.75 9.64
N ARG A 39 14.98 -24.14 10.26
CA ARG A 39 15.14 -24.15 11.70
C ARG A 39 13.93 -23.44 12.28
N VAL A 40 12.96 -24.21 12.76
CA VAL A 40 11.86 -23.70 13.59
C VAL A 40 12.54 -23.22 14.87
N GLU A 41 12.81 -21.93 14.93
CA GLU A 41 13.25 -21.31 16.17
C GLU A 41 12.10 -21.46 17.17
N PRO A 42 12.32 -22.06 18.35
CA PRO A 42 11.28 -22.15 19.35
C PRO A 42 10.87 -20.74 19.70
N VAL A 43 9.59 -20.44 19.46
CA VAL A 43 8.97 -19.18 19.85
C VAL A 43 9.37 -18.92 21.32
N PRO A 44 10.13 -17.85 21.62
CA PRO A 44 10.65 -17.62 22.95
C PRO A 44 9.49 -17.61 23.94
N ALA A 45 9.69 -18.12 25.16
CA ALA A 45 8.63 -18.18 26.18
C ALA A 45 8.06 -16.79 26.57
N ALA A 46 8.67 -15.72 26.08
CA ALA A 46 8.18 -14.33 26.15
C ALA A 46 7.28 -13.92 24.97
N TYR A 47 6.93 -14.84 24.07
CA TYR A 47 5.87 -14.62 23.09
C TYR A 47 4.54 -14.60 23.83
N GLU A 48 4.14 -13.40 24.21
CA GLU A 48 2.81 -13.15 24.70
C GLU A 48 1.87 -13.33 23.50
N ALA A 49 1.10 -14.41 23.51
CA ALA A 49 0.05 -14.61 22.51
C ALA A 49 -0.83 -13.34 22.48
N PRO A 50 -1.24 -12.87 21.29
CA PRO A 50 -2.06 -11.67 21.19
C PRO A 50 -3.26 -11.82 22.12
N ALA A 51 -3.47 -10.80 22.97
CA ALA A 51 -4.55 -10.81 23.95
C ALA A 51 -5.86 -11.24 23.27
N PRO A 52 -6.65 -12.12 23.89
CA PRO A 52 -7.88 -12.62 23.28
C PRO A 52 -8.75 -11.44 22.83
N LEU A 53 -9.38 -11.59 21.66
CA LEU A 53 -10.17 -10.57 20.96
C LEU A 53 -11.29 -9.93 21.83
N LEU A 54 -11.54 -10.46 23.02
CA LEU A 54 -12.55 -9.98 23.97
C LEU A 54 -12.10 -8.80 24.84
N ALA A 55 -10.82 -8.38 24.76
CA ALA A 55 -10.41 -7.06 25.27
C ALA A 55 -10.71 -5.91 24.27
N LEU A 56 -11.22 -6.23 23.07
CA LEU A 56 -11.35 -5.33 21.91
C LEU A 56 -12.68 -4.60 21.78
N ASN A 57 -13.34 -4.27 22.90
CA ASN A 57 -14.37 -3.22 22.91
C ASN A 57 -13.78 -1.81 22.67
N ALA A 58 -12.50 -1.71 22.31
CA ALA A 58 -11.84 -0.47 21.99
C ALA A 58 -12.30 0.01 20.59
N LEU A 59 -13.43 0.73 20.57
CA LEU A 59 -13.75 1.75 19.55
C LEU A 59 -12.59 2.74 19.39
N SER A 60 -11.69 2.82 20.38
CA SER A 60 -10.50 3.66 20.35
C SER A 60 -9.31 2.94 19.70
N PRO A 61 -8.51 3.67 18.90
CA PRO A 61 -7.27 3.14 18.33
C PRO A 61 -6.18 2.95 19.41
N SER A 62 -5.35 1.93 19.21
CA SER A 62 -4.17 1.61 20.01
C SER A 62 -3.05 2.64 19.77
N ALA A 63 -2.04 2.68 20.65
CA ALA A 63 -0.90 3.58 20.46
C ALA A 63 -0.15 3.33 19.13
N VAL A 64 -0.11 2.08 18.66
CA VAL A 64 0.52 1.72 17.38
C VAL A 64 -0.32 2.22 16.21
N GLU A 65 -1.64 2.04 16.26
CA GLU A 65 -2.58 2.53 15.24
C GLU A 65 -2.54 4.07 15.14
N ILE A 66 -2.38 4.74 16.28
CA ILE A 66 -2.20 6.20 16.36
C ILE A 66 -0.89 6.63 15.68
N ALA A 67 0.23 5.99 16.02
CA ALA A 67 1.53 6.29 15.40
C ALA A 67 1.48 6.06 13.87
N TYR A 68 0.87 4.96 13.45
CA TYR A 68 0.65 4.65 12.04
C TYR A 68 -0.17 5.73 11.34
N ALA A 69 -1.29 6.15 11.94
CA ALA A 69 -2.16 7.20 11.41
C ALA A 69 -1.43 8.54 11.27
N ARG A 70 -0.60 8.90 12.25
CA ARG A 70 0.26 10.09 12.20
C ARG A 70 1.25 10.03 11.06
N ASP A 71 2.00 8.94 10.94
CA ASP A 71 3.08 8.81 9.97
C ASP A 71 2.51 8.73 8.54
N THR A 72 1.43 7.97 8.36
CA THR A 72 0.64 7.93 7.12
C THR A 72 0.07 9.30 6.77
N GLY A 73 -0.55 9.97 7.74
CA GLY A 73 -1.11 11.30 7.56
C GLY A 73 -0.07 12.31 7.09
N ARG A 74 1.13 12.28 7.68
CA ARG A 74 2.25 13.15 7.25
C ARG A 74 2.65 12.89 5.80
N VAL A 75 2.60 11.65 5.32
CA VAL A 75 2.86 11.34 3.91
C VAL A 75 1.72 11.87 3.03
N VAL A 76 0.47 11.55 3.38
CA VAL A 76 -0.74 11.92 2.60
C VAL A 76 -0.91 13.44 2.49
N PHE A 77 -0.67 14.17 3.57
CA PHE A 77 -0.88 15.62 3.63
C PHE A 77 0.41 16.43 3.47
N ARG A 78 1.50 15.83 2.96
CA ARG A 78 2.77 16.51 2.64
C ARG A 78 3.40 17.23 3.83
N ARG A 79 3.51 16.52 4.96
CA ARG A 79 4.12 16.97 6.24
C ARG A 79 3.42 18.13 6.93
N ARG A 80 2.18 18.44 6.56
CA ARG A 80 1.33 19.38 7.32
C ARG A 80 0.85 18.76 8.62
N ASP A 81 0.36 19.59 9.53
CA ASP A 81 -0.32 19.12 10.74
C ASP A 81 -1.53 18.28 10.37
N VAL A 82 -1.65 17.14 11.06
CA VAL A 82 -2.67 16.13 10.83
C VAL A 82 -3.44 15.88 12.09
N GLU A 83 -4.76 15.83 11.94
CA GLU A 83 -5.67 15.38 12.97
C GLU A 83 -6.32 14.07 12.55
N ARG A 84 -6.72 13.26 13.53
CA ARG A 84 -7.52 12.05 13.36
C ARG A 84 -8.78 12.11 14.21
N THR A 85 -9.75 11.25 13.93
CA THR A 85 -10.86 11.01 14.86
C THR A 85 -10.35 10.32 16.14
N ARG A 86 -10.99 10.63 17.27
CA ARG A 86 -10.64 10.03 18.58
C ARG A 86 -10.89 8.53 18.60
N ALA A 87 -11.96 8.10 17.95
CA ALA A 87 -12.36 6.71 17.80
C ALA A 87 -12.38 6.31 16.31
N PHE A 88 -12.45 5.00 16.07
CA PHE A 88 -12.75 4.45 14.77
C PHE A 88 -14.14 4.91 14.31
N VAL A 89 -14.24 5.26 13.03
CA VAL A 89 -15.51 5.63 12.38
C VAL A 89 -16.25 4.42 11.81
N SER A 90 -15.52 3.33 11.56
CA SER A 90 -16.04 1.97 11.32
C SER A 90 -15.16 0.99 12.09
N ALA A 91 -15.76 -0.01 12.71
CA ALA A 91 -15.05 -1.03 13.50
C ALA A 91 -15.68 -2.42 13.29
N ASP A 92 -16.24 -2.66 12.10
CA ASP A 92 -16.78 -3.95 11.72
C ASP A 92 -15.62 -4.86 11.25
N PRO A 93 -15.41 -6.05 11.84
CA PRO A 93 -14.36 -6.95 11.40
C PRO A 93 -14.44 -7.37 9.92
N SER A 94 -15.60 -7.27 9.28
CA SER A 94 -15.79 -7.56 7.85
C SER A 94 -15.44 -6.39 6.92
N ASP A 95 -15.59 -5.14 7.41
CA ASP A 95 -15.27 -3.92 6.65
C ASP A 95 -13.94 -3.27 7.09
N GLY A 96 -13.37 -3.73 8.19
CA GLY A 96 -12.16 -3.22 8.83
C GLY A 96 -12.40 -2.10 9.86
N TYR A 97 -11.30 -1.62 10.41
CA TYR A 97 -11.24 -0.53 11.38
C TYR A 97 -10.79 0.75 10.68
N ALA A 98 -11.62 1.79 10.67
CA ALA A 98 -11.35 2.99 9.88
C ALA A 98 -11.14 4.23 10.75
N LEU A 99 -10.10 5.01 10.49
CA LEU A 99 -9.86 6.34 11.06
C LEU A 99 -9.99 7.41 9.99
N CYS A 100 -10.72 8.47 10.31
CA CYS A 100 -10.70 9.68 9.49
C CYS A 100 -9.46 10.50 9.83
N LEU A 101 -8.76 10.97 8.80
CA LEU A 101 -7.63 11.90 8.91
C LEU A 101 -7.99 13.21 8.23
N ARG A 102 -7.50 14.34 8.75
CA ARG A 102 -7.64 15.64 8.10
C ARG A 102 -6.42 16.53 8.24
N SER A 103 -6.29 17.47 7.31
CA SER A 103 -5.42 18.63 7.42
C SER A 103 -6.17 19.83 6.85
N GLY A 104 -6.72 20.67 7.73
CA GLY A 104 -7.68 21.72 7.36
C GLY A 104 -8.96 21.13 6.74
N LYS A 105 -9.25 21.49 5.48
CA LYS A 105 -10.42 21.03 4.73
C LYS A 105 -10.16 19.76 3.88
N ALA A 106 -8.95 19.22 3.90
CA ALA A 106 -8.59 18.01 3.16
C ALA A 106 -8.79 16.78 4.06
N TYR A 107 -9.40 15.72 3.52
CA TYR A 107 -9.73 14.49 4.25
C TYR A 107 -9.11 13.26 3.59
N ALA A 108 -8.84 12.25 4.40
CA ALA A 108 -8.53 10.89 3.98
C ALA A 108 -9.16 9.91 4.97
N LEU A 109 -9.51 8.72 4.50
CA LEU A 109 -9.97 7.61 5.32
C LEU A 109 -8.89 6.53 5.31
N LEU A 110 -8.37 6.21 6.49
CA LEU A 110 -7.39 5.15 6.68
C LEU A 110 -8.12 3.91 7.21
N VAL A 111 -8.11 2.82 6.46
CA VAL A 111 -8.81 1.57 6.78
C VAL A 111 -7.81 0.48 7.07
N PHE A 112 -7.83 -0.06 8.28
CA PHE A 112 -7.07 -1.23 8.69
C PHE A 112 -7.93 -2.49 8.51
N GLN A 113 -7.51 -3.46 7.70
CA GLN A 113 -8.27 -4.72 7.54
C GLN A 113 -8.31 -5.55 8.82
N ARG A 114 -7.33 -5.37 9.70
CA ARG A 114 -7.24 -6.00 11.02
C ARG A 114 -6.64 -5.03 12.03
N ARG A 115 -6.90 -5.23 13.32
CA ARG A 115 -6.29 -4.44 14.38
C ARG A 115 -4.77 -4.59 14.39
N VAL A 116 -4.08 -3.49 14.67
CA VAL A 116 -2.61 -3.43 14.72
C VAL A 116 -2.16 -3.30 16.17
N PHE A 117 -1.49 -4.35 16.69
CA PHE A 117 -1.06 -4.44 18.09
C PHE A 117 0.46 -4.42 18.27
N GLU A 118 1.23 -4.79 17.26
CA GLU A 118 2.67 -4.98 17.39
C GLU A 118 3.47 -3.82 16.75
N PRO A 119 4.45 -3.25 17.46
CA PRO A 119 5.39 -2.27 16.91
C PRO A 119 6.46 -2.99 16.07
N GLY A 120 6.07 -3.57 14.94
CA GLY A 120 6.98 -4.36 14.12
C GLY A 120 6.35 -5.04 12.91
N ILE A 121 5.16 -4.61 12.47
CA ILE A 121 4.52 -5.20 11.29
C ILE A 121 5.42 -4.98 10.07
N SER A 122 5.83 -6.09 9.46
CA SER A 122 6.50 -6.10 8.16
C SER A 122 5.66 -5.30 7.18
N GLN A 123 6.26 -4.35 6.45
CA GLN A 123 5.57 -3.54 5.42
C GLN A 123 4.87 -4.39 4.35
N VAL A 124 5.16 -5.70 4.28
CA VAL A 124 4.56 -6.68 3.36
C VAL A 124 3.27 -7.30 3.92
N ALA A 125 3.02 -7.21 5.23
CA ALA A 125 1.82 -7.70 5.91
C ALA A 125 0.80 -6.57 6.20
N ASP A 126 1.05 -5.39 5.65
CA ASP A 126 0.36 -4.14 5.99
C ASP A 126 -0.92 -3.99 5.17
N ASP A 127 -2.03 -4.56 5.68
CA ASP A 127 -3.33 -4.50 5.04
C ASP A 127 -4.05 -3.17 5.40
N ALA A 128 -3.42 -2.03 5.09
CA ALA A 128 -4.01 -0.71 5.30
C ALA A 128 -4.33 -0.03 3.95
N ALA A 129 -5.57 0.42 3.79
CA ALA A 129 -6.01 1.17 2.63
C ALA A 129 -6.17 2.66 2.96
N ILE A 130 -5.72 3.52 2.05
CA ILE A 130 -5.86 4.98 2.17
C ILE A 130 -6.82 5.47 1.09
N LEU A 131 -8.04 5.83 1.49
CA LEU A 131 -9.06 6.34 0.60
C LEU A 131 -9.12 7.86 0.65
N ARG A 132 -9.19 8.49 -0.51
CA ARG A 132 -9.12 9.95 -0.66
C ARG A 132 -10.18 10.52 -1.59
N ARG A 133 -11.01 9.67 -2.19
CA ARG A 133 -12.08 10.15 -3.06
C ARG A 133 -13.14 10.80 -2.17
N ASP A 134 -13.86 11.73 -2.77
CA ASP A 134 -14.87 12.50 -2.05
C ASP A 134 -16.01 11.64 -1.50
N ALA A 135 -16.39 10.58 -2.22
CA ALA A 135 -17.39 9.62 -1.76
C ALA A 135 -16.91 8.85 -0.52
N ASP A 136 -15.69 8.31 -0.56
CA ASP A 136 -15.12 7.51 0.53
C ASP A 136 -14.91 8.34 1.80
N THR A 137 -14.62 9.63 1.64
CA THR A 137 -14.33 10.55 2.76
C THR A 137 -15.55 11.34 3.23
N ALA A 138 -16.74 11.08 2.68
CA ALA A 138 -17.96 11.78 3.07
C ALA A 138 -18.24 11.66 4.59
N ILE A 139 -17.98 10.48 5.17
CA ILE A 139 -18.11 10.22 6.61
C ILE A 139 -17.20 11.13 7.45
N CYS A 140 -16.04 11.53 6.92
CA CYS A 140 -15.09 12.37 7.65
C CYS A 140 -15.56 13.82 7.75
N ARG A 141 -16.33 14.32 6.77
CA ARG A 141 -16.74 15.74 6.72
C ARG A 141 -17.72 16.12 7.83
N SER A 142 -18.52 15.16 8.31
CA SER A 142 -19.49 15.38 9.38
C SER A 142 -18.94 15.17 10.79
N ARG A 143 -17.67 14.75 10.92
CA ARG A 143 -17.04 14.47 12.22
C ARG A 143 -16.69 15.75 12.96
N THR A 144 -16.80 15.69 14.28
CA THR A 144 -16.46 16.79 15.22
C THR A 144 -15.45 16.37 16.29
N ASP A 145 -15.11 15.08 16.37
CA ASP A 145 -14.30 14.44 17.41
C ASP A 145 -12.80 14.37 17.05
N TRP A 146 -12.27 15.47 16.52
CA TRP A 146 -10.88 15.53 16.06
C TRP A 146 -9.87 15.66 17.21
N THR A 147 -8.70 15.07 17.02
CA THR A 147 -7.55 15.16 17.90
C THR A 147 -6.27 15.10 17.08
N ALA A 148 -5.15 15.58 17.63
CA ALA A 148 -3.85 15.41 17.00
C ALA A 148 -3.59 13.92 16.68
N ALA A 149 -3.06 13.66 15.48
CA ALA A 149 -2.70 12.33 15.02
C ALA A 149 -1.44 11.83 15.72
#